data_AF-A0A6G3DJ58-F1
#
_entry.id   AF-A0A6G3DJ58-F1
#
_cell.length_a   1.000
_cell.length_b   1.000
_cell.length_c   1.000
_cell.angle_alpha   90.00
_cell.angle_beta   90.00
_cell.angle_gamma   90.00
#
_symmetry.space_group_name_H-M   'P 1'
#
loop_
_entity.id
_entity.type
_entity.pdbx_description
1 polymer ?
#
loop_
_entity_poly.entity_id
_entity_poly.type
_entity_poly.pdbx_seq_one_letter_code
_entity_poly.pdbx_strand_id
1 'polypeptide(L)'
;MTTDPREREVRRRMAARELYADGAPGLEVLAEERLRGKELADAYNRTAARDGEGRRALLKELLASLGTGVWIEPPLHVAYGNRVHLGDDVYANFGLTLVDDVEVFVGNRVMFAPHVT
;
A
#
# COMPACT_ATOMS: atom_id res chain seq x y z
N MET A 1 -10.19 -9.16 19.28
CA MET A 1 -11.33 -8.22 19.15
C MET A 1 -12.30 -8.83 18.16
N THR A 2 -13.58 -8.95 18.49
CA THR A 2 -14.61 -9.40 17.54
C THR A 2 -14.85 -8.31 16.51
N THR A 3 -14.55 -8.59 15.25
CA THR A 3 -14.76 -7.70 14.08
C THR A 3 -16.21 -7.19 14.06
N ASP A 4 -16.42 -5.89 13.86
CA ASP A 4 -17.78 -5.31 13.74
C ASP A 4 -18.50 -5.97 12.54
N PRO A 5 -19.79 -6.34 12.65
CA PRO A 5 -20.54 -6.89 11.51
C PRO A 5 -20.51 -6.01 10.26
N ARG A 6 -20.45 -4.69 10.42
CA ARG A 6 -20.34 -3.72 9.31
C ARG A 6 -19.00 -3.85 8.61
N GLU A 7 -17.91 -3.97 9.36
CA GLU A 7 -16.58 -4.18 8.80
C GLU A 7 -16.54 -5.48 7.99
N ARG A 8 -17.10 -6.58 8.50
CA ARG A 8 -17.17 -7.84 7.74
C ARG A 8 -17.93 -7.68 6.43
N GLU A 9 -19.08 -6.98 6.44
CA GLU A 9 -19.86 -6.76 5.23
C GLU A 9 -19.14 -5.86 4.23
N VAL A 10 -18.46 -4.80 4.68
CA VAL A 10 -17.64 -3.95 3.81
C VAL A 10 -16.51 -4.74 3.17
N ARG A 11 -15.77 -5.55 3.95
CA ARG A 11 -14.71 -6.42 3.41
C ARG A 11 -15.27 -7.45 2.41
N ARG A 12 -16.45 -8.01 2.66
CA ARG A 12 -17.14 -8.89 1.71
C ARG A 12 -17.45 -8.17 0.40
N ARG A 13 -17.99 -6.96 0.46
CA ARG A 13 -18.31 -6.13 -0.72
C ARG A 13 -17.06 -5.78 -1.52
N MET A 14 -15.98 -5.39 -0.85
CA MET A 14 -14.68 -5.13 -1.49
C MET A 14 -14.19 -6.37 -2.25
N ALA A 15 -14.20 -7.54 -1.62
CA ALA A 15 -13.82 -8.81 -2.26
C ALA A 15 -14.75 -9.20 -3.41
N ALA A 16 -16.06 -8.91 -3.29
CA ALA A 16 -17.07 -9.18 -4.30
C ALA A 16 -17.13 -8.11 -5.42
N ARG A 17 -16.33 -7.04 -5.33
CA ARG A 17 -16.35 -5.89 -6.26
C ARG A 17 -17.70 -5.18 -6.31
N GLU A 18 -18.38 -5.14 -5.17
CA GLU A 18 -19.64 -4.42 -4.98
C GLU A 18 -19.39 -3.01 -4.45
N LEU A 19 -20.36 -2.11 -4.59
CA LEU A 19 -20.29 -0.77 -4.00
C LEU A 19 -20.17 -0.83 -2.47
N TYR A 20 -19.17 -0.14 -1.93
CA TYR A 20 -18.93 -0.03 -0.49
C TYR A 20 -18.53 1.40 -0.12
N ALA A 21 -18.48 1.67 1.18
CA ALA A 21 -17.85 2.85 1.76
C ALA A 21 -17.04 2.39 2.97
N ASP A 22 -15.83 2.93 3.14
CA ASP A 22 -14.86 2.47 4.13
C ASP A 22 -14.57 3.52 5.24
N GLY A 23 -15.32 4.63 5.25
CA GLY A 23 -15.17 5.75 6.17
C GLY A 23 -16.39 6.04 7.06
N ALA A 24 -17.29 5.07 7.23
CA ALA A 24 -18.50 5.22 8.06
C ALA A 24 -18.26 4.80 9.53
N PRO A 25 -19.08 5.27 10.49
CA PRO A 25 -19.02 4.78 11.88
C PRO A 25 -19.15 3.26 11.97
N GLY A 26 -18.30 2.63 12.78
CA GLY A 26 -18.17 1.16 12.86
C GLY A 26 -17.12 0.55 11.92
N LEU A 27 -16.37 1.37 11.19
CA LEU A 27 -15.27 0.96 10.31
C LEU A 27 -13.92 1.50 10.81
N GLU A 28 -13.80 1.73 12.11
CA GLU A 28 -12.61 2.32 12.72
C GLU A 28 -11.36 1.48 12.41
N VAL A 29 -11.47 0.15 12.38
CA VAL A 29 -10.37 -0.75 11.98
C VAL A 29 -9.86 -0.45 10.56
N LEU A 30 -10.77 -0.25 9.59
CA LEU A 30 -10.37 0.11 8.23
C LEU A 30 -9.75 1.50 8.17
N ALA A 31 -10.26 2.44 8.98
CA ALA A 31 -9.69 3.78 9.09
C ALA A 31 -8.26 3.75 9.64
N GLU A 32 -8.02 2.96 10.69
CA GLU A 32 -6.69 2.75 11.27
C GLU A 32 -5.73 2.04 10.29
N GLU A 33 -6.21 1.07 9.49
CA GLU A 33 -5.40 0.45 8.43
C GLU A 33 -4.92 1.49 7.40
N ARG A 34 -5.81 2.37 6.94
CA ARG A 34 -5.45 3.46 6.01
C ARG A 34 -4.47 4.44 6.64
N LEU A 35 -4.69 4.81 7.90
CA LEU A 35 -3.83 5.75 8.61
C LEU A 35 -2.42 5.17 8.74
N ARG A 36 -2.30 3.92 9.19
CA ARG A 36 -1.02 3.20 9.28
C ARG A 36 -0.29 3.16 7.93
N GLY A 37 -1.00 2.85 6.85
CA GLY A 37 -0.43 2.84 5.50
C GLY A 37 0.15 4.20 5.10
N LYS A 38 -0.60 5.28 5.35
CA LYS A 38 -0.17 6.65 5.08
C LYS A 38 1.01 7.08 5.93
N GLU A 39 1.02 6.75 7.22
CA GLU A 39 2.12 7.07 8.13
C GLU A 39 3.43 6.39 7.71
N LEU A 40 3.35 5.12 7.29
CA LEU A 40 4.49 4.36 6.78
C LEU A 40 4.97 4.90 5.43
N ALA A 41 4.07 5.24 4.50
CA ALA A 41 4.43 5.89 3.24
C ALA A 41 5.06 7.27 3.48
N ASP A 42 4.55 8.05 4.43
CA ASP A 42 5.12 9.33 4.83
C ASP A 42 6.52 9.18 5.44
N ALA A 43 6.72 8.18 6.29
CA ALA A 43 8.03 7.84 6.82
C ALA A 43 9.01 7.46 5.69
N TYR A 44 8.56 6.63 4.75
CA TYR A 44 9.34 6.25 3.56
C TYR A 44 9.72 7.48 2.73
N ASN A 45 8.78 8.38 2.50
CA ASN A 45 8.96 9.59 1.71
C ASN A 45 9.94 10.59 2.34
N ARG A 46 10.15 10.52 3.65
CA ARG A 46 11.11 11.35 4.40
C ARG A 46 12.51 10.72 4.52
N THR A 47 12.72 9.51 4.01
CA THR A 47 14.05 8.85 4.06
C THR A 47 15.10 9.61 3.25
N ALA A 48 16.34 9.62 3.73
CA ALA A 48 17.46 10.19 2.99
C ALA A 48 17.77 9.34 1.74
N ALA A 49 18.29 9.98 0.68
CA ALA A 49 18.64 9.28 -0.57
C ALA A 49 19.64 8.12 -0.40
N ARG A 50 20.46 8.16 0.65
CA ARG A 50 21.46 7.12 0.97
C ARG A 50 20.94 6.04 1.93
N ASP A 51 19.73 6.19 2.46
CA ASP A 51 19.16 5.26 3.45
C ASP A 51 18.43 4.09 2.75
N GLY A 52 19.20 3.26 2.03
CA GLY A 52 18.65 2.09 1.34
C GLY A 52 18.08 1.05 2.29
N GLU A 53 18.71 0.85 3.44
CA GLU A 53 18.26 -0.13 4.45
C GLU A 53 16.95 0.31 5.12
N GLY A 54 16.85 1.58 5.55
CA GLY A 54 15.64 2.14 6.13
C GLY A 54 14.48 2.16 5.15
N ARG A 55 14.73 2.55 3.89
CA ARG A 55 13.75 2.43 2.80
C ARG A 55 13.20 1.02 2.67
N ARG A 56 14.08 0.02 2.64
CA ARG A 56 13.65 -1.37 2.50
C ARG A 56 12.89 -1.88 3.73
N ALA A 57 13.29 -1.48 4.93
CA ALA A 57 12.58 -1.84 6.16
C ALA A 57 11.15 -1.29 6.16
N LEU A 58 10.99 0.00 5.81
CA LEU A 58 9.69 0.64 5.70
C LEU A 58 8.80 0.01 4.63
N LEU A 59 9.34 -0.32 3.46
CA LEU A 59 8.56 -1.01 2.41
C LEU A 59 8.10 -2.41 2.85
N LYS A 60 8.92 -3.14 3.61
CA LYS A 60 8.52 -4.46 4.16
C LYS A 60 7.41 -4.34 5.19
N GLU A 61 7.37 -3.24 5.94
CA GLU A 61 6.30 -3.01 6.91
C GLU A 61 5.03 -2.48 6.25
N LEU A 62 5.18 -1.69 5.19
CA LEU A 62 4.09 -1.08 4.44
C LEU A 62 3.35 -2.09 3.55
N LEU A 63 4.08 -2.89 2.78
CA LEU A 63 3.53 -3.68 1.68
C LEU A 63 3.20 -5.11 2.10
N ALA A 64 2.22 -5.72 1.43
CA ALA A 64 1.78 -7.09 1.67
C ALA A 64 2.89 -8.11 1.34
N SER A 65 3.62 -7.89 0.24
CA SER A 65 4.83 -8.64 -0.09
C SER A 65 5.81 -7.80 -0.91
N LEU A 66 7.10 -7.99 -0.64
CA LEU A 66 8.19 -7.27 -1.29
C LEU A 66 9.25 -8.27 -1.78
N GLY A 67 9.41 -8.35 -3.10
CA GLY A 67 10.48 -9.11 -3.73
C GLY A 67 11.88 -8.56 -3.48
N THR A 68 12.86 -9.18 -4.13
CA THR A 68 14.24 -8.72 -4.17
C THR A 68 14.43 -7.68 -5.28
N GLY A 69 15.44 -6.82 -5.18
CA GLY A 69 15.73 -5.82 -6.22
C GLY A 69 14.68 -4.72 -6.42
N VAL A 70 13.70 -4.59 -5.52
CA VAL A 70 12.67 -3.54 -5.62
C VAL A 70 13.23 -2.17 -5.25
N TRP A 71 12.99 -1.19 -6.10
CA TRP A 71 13.31 0.21 -5.86
C TRP A 71 12.14 1.11 -6.26
N ILE A 72 11.77 2.02 -5.37
CA ILE A 72 10.72 3.02 -5.60
C ILE A 72 11.35 4.37 -5.32
N GLU A 73 11.24 5.31 -6.24
CA GLU A 73 11.65 6.68 -5.98
C GLU A 73 10.56 7.42 -5.20
N PRO A 74 10.88 8.01 -4.03
CA PRO A 74 9.93 8.86 -3.32
C PRO A 74 9.48 10.07 -4.17
N PRO A 75 8.23 10.55 -4.03
CA PRO A 75 7.24 10.04 -3.09
C PRO A 75 6.46 8.82 -3.63
N LEU A 76 6.08 7.93 -2.70
CA LEU A 76 5.11 6.86 -2.87
C LEU A 76 3.80 7.26 -2.19
N HIS A 77 2.67 7.02 -2.86
CA HIS A 77 1.34 7.25 -2.32
C HIS A 77 0.52 5.95 -2.32
N VAL A 78 -0.15 5.66 -1.20
CA VAL A 78 -1.01 4.48 -1.05
C VAL A 78 -2.34 4.81 -0.37
N ALA A 79 -3.36 3.99 -0.58
CA ALA A 79 -4.60 4.06 0.20
C ALA A 79 -4.46 3.30 1.54
N TYR A 80 -3.93 2.08 1.47
CA TYR A 80 -3.70 1.16 2.59
C TYR A 80 -2.24 0.67 2.66
N GLY A 81 -1.58 0.48 1.52
CA GLY A 81 -0.24 -0.08 1.36
C GLY A 81 -0.17 -1.60 1.53
N ASN A 82 -0.86 -2.14 2.54
CA ASN A 82 -0.78 -3.55 2.95
C ASN A 82 -1.54 -4.53 2.04
N ARG A 83 -1.98 -4.10 0.85
CA ARG A 83 -2.61 -4.92 -0.20
C ARG A 83 -1.80 -4.92 -1.50
N VAL A 84 -0.62 -4.28 -1.48
CA VAL A 84 0.28 -4.22 -2.62
C VAL A 84 1.32 -5.33 -2.53
N HIS A 85 1.41 -6.09 -3.62
CA HIS A 85 2.36 -7.17 -3.81
C HIS A 85 3.31 -6.83 -4.94
N LEU A 86 4.61 -6.70 -4.64
CA LEU A 86 5.65 -6.45 -5.64
C LEU A 86 6.55 -7.66 -5.79
N GLY A 87 6.72 -8.12 -7.03
CA GLY A 87 7.66 -9.17 -7.41
C GLY A 87 9.13 -8.73 -7.36
N ASP A 88 10.01 -9.53 -7.97
CA ASP A 88 11.44 -9.26 -8.05
C ASP A 88 11.77 -8.22 -9.14
N ASP A 89 12.80 -7.41 -8.92
CA ASP A 89 13.34 -6.43 -9.87
C ASP A 89 12.31 -5.41 -10.35
N VAL A 90 11.44 -4.93 -9.45
CA VAL A 90 10.49 -3.86 -9.73
C VAL A 90 11.14 -2.50 -9.52
N TYR A 91 11.06 -1.64 -10.53
CA TYR A 91 11.49 -0.24 -10.44
C TYR A 91 10.29 0.69 -10.62
N ALA A 92 10.10 1.64 -9.72
CA ALA A 92 9.15 2.72 -9.88
C ALA A 92 9.86 4.06 -9.77
N ASN A 93 9.63 4.92 -10.77
CA ASN A 93 10.13 6.28 -10.75
C ASN A 93 9.22 7.20 -9.89
N PHE A 94 9.56 8.48 -9.81
CA PHE A 94 8.97 9.44 -8.87
C PHE A 94 7.43 9.48 -8.94
N GLY A 95 6.79 9.52 -7.77
CA GLY A 95 5.36 9.84 -7.67
C GLY A 95 4.43 8.68 -8.04
N LEU A 96 4.85 7.43 -7.80
CA LEU A 96 3.96 6.27 -7.93
C LEU A 96 2.80 6.41 -6.94
N THR A 97 1.58 6.26 -7.45
CA THR A 97 0.34 6.24 -6.66
C THR A 97 -0.34 4.89 -6.80
N LEU A 98 -0.73 4.26 -5.70
CA LEU A 98 -1.42 2.97 -5.67
C LEU A 98 -2.69 3.11 -4.83
N VAL A 99 -3.86 3.15 -5.47
CA VAL A 99 -5.15 3.16 -4.78
C VAL A 99 -5.56 1.72 -4.46
N ASP A 100 -4.90 1.15 -3.46
CA ASP A 100 -4.99 -0.27 -3.09
C ASP A 100 -6.13 -0.56 -2.11
N ASP A 101 -7.34 -0.12 -2.47
CA ASP A 101 -8.56 -0.52 -1.77
C ASP A 101 -8.79 -2.03 -1.82
N VAL A 102 -8.29 -2.71 -2.84
CA VAL A 102 -8.22 -4.17 -2.91
C VAL A 102 -6.83 -4.57 -3.38
N GLU A 103 -6.59 -5.87 -3.49
CA GLU A 103 -5.30 -6.43 -3.87
C GLU A 103 -4.73 -5.84 -5.17
N VAL A 104 -3.46 -5.44 -5.13
CA VAL A 104 -2.67 -4.99 -6.28
C VAL A 104 -1.48 -5.92 -6.43
N PHE A 105 -1.37 -6.57 -7.59
CA PHE A 105 -0.26 -7.47 -7.89
C PHE A 105 0.60 -6.94 -9.04
N VAL A 106 1.89 -6.72 -8.76
CA VAL A 106 2.91 -6.37 -9.74
C VAL A 106 3.88 -7.54 -9.87
N GLY A 107 4.04 -8.03 -11.10
CA GLY A 107 4.95 -9.14 -11.40
C GLY A 107 6.43 -8.77 -11.34
N ASN A 108 7.28 -9.67 -11.83
CA ASN A 108 8.74 -9.47 -11.83
C ASN A 108 9.18 -8.61 -13.02
N ARG A 109 10.27 -7.85 -12.85
CA ARG A 109 10.91 -7.01 -13.90
C ARG A 109 9.96 -5.98 -14.51
N VAL A 110 9.17 -5.33 -13.66
CA VAL A 110 8.25 -4.25 -14.05
C VAL A 110 8.91 -2.91 -13.82
N MET A 111 8.73 -1.98 -14.76
CA MET A 111 9.20 -0.61 -14.66
C MET A 111 8.04 0.37 -14.79
N PHE A 112 7.86 1.24 -13.81
CA PHE A 112 6.93 2.36 -13.86
C PHE A 112 7.66 3.66 -14.20
N ALA A 113 7.10 4.42 -15.13
CA ALA A 113 7.52 5.78 -15.42
C ALA A 113 7.13 6.73 -14.26
N PRO A 114 7.58 8.00 -14.27
CA PRO A 114 7.14 8.98 -13.28
C PRO A 114 5.62 9.21 -13.34
N HIS A 115 5.01 9.48 -12.18
CA HIS A 115 3.61 9.89 -12.04
C HIS A 115 2.59 8.90 -12.63
N VAL A 116 2.83 7.60 -12.43
CA VAL A 116 1.83 6.56 -12.70
C VAL A 116 0.89 6.41 -11.50
N THR A 117 -0.40 6.23 -11.80
CA THR A 117 -1.47 5.91 -10.85
C THR A 117 -2.13 4.59 -11.25
#